data_AF-A0A7J9SN02-F1
#
_entry.id   AF-A0A7J9SN02-F1
#
_cell.length_a   1.000
_cell.length_b   1.000
_cell.length_c   1.000
_cell.angle_alpha   90.00
_cell.angle_beta   90.00
_cell.angle_gamma   90.00
#
_symmetry.space_group_name_H-M   'P 1'
#
loop_
_entity.id
_entity.type
_entity.pdbx_description
1 polymer ?
#
loop_
_entity_poly.entity_id
_entity_poly.type
_entity_poly.pdbx_seq_one_letter_code
_entity_poly.pdbx_strand_id
1 'polypeptide(L)'
;MDLLRVERLGWATVFAAVVALVVAYALFPAGTGVPRPVVAAVVFALVGPVAARLARNAASPSAKLGDQTIQFVVFFVVAAGGQVGLATLGYEGFGPRLAAFAAGWLVAARAKRLNPRRRGERPA
;
A
#
# COMPACT_ATOMS: atom_id res chain seq x y z
N MET A 1 10.54 3.75 22.33
CA MET A 1 10.62 3.64 20.85
C MET A 1 9.80 4.77 20.25
N ASP A 2 10.30 5.43 19.21
CA ASP A 2 9.57 6.49 18.51
C ASP A 2 8.34 5.90 17.80
N LEU A 3 7.14 6.34 18.19
CA LEU A 3 5.86 5.85 17.66
C LEU A 3 5.76 6.02 16.14
N LEU A 4 6.38 7.07 15.58
CA LEU A 4 6.46 7.28 14.13
C LEU A 4 7.28 6.18 13.45
N ARG A 5 8.36 5.73 14.09
CA ARG A 5 9.21 4.66 13.57
C ARG A 5 8.47 3.33 13.56
N VAL A 6 7.66 3.06 14.59
CA VAL A 6 6.81 1.86 14.67
C VAL A 6 5.72 1.89 13.60
N GLU A 7 5.00 3.01 13.45
CA GLU A 7 3.98 3.18 12.41
C GLU A 7 4.57 2.94 11.01
N ARG A 8 5.76 3.50 10.74
CA ARG A 8 6.46 3.34 9.46
C ARG A 8 6.85 1.90 9.17
N LEU A 9 7.45 1.22 10.15
CA LEU A 9 7.82 -0.19 10.00
C LEU A 9 6.60 -1.09 9.85
N GLY A 10 5.54 -0.84 10.61
CA GLY A 10 4.27 -1.56 10.49
C GLY A 10 3.71 -1.44 9.08
N TRP A 11 3.56 -0.22 8.56
CA TRP A 11 3.01 -0.02 7.21
C TRP A 11 3.94 -0.44 6.08
N ALA A 12 5.26 -0.34 6.25
CA ALA A 12 6.20 -0.90 5.28
C ALA A 12 6.06 -2.43 5.18
N THR A 13 5.83 -3.09 6.31
CA THR A 13 5.57 -4.54 6.38
C THR A 13 4.26 -4.89 5.68
N VAL A 14 3.17 -4.15 5.98
CA VAL A 14 1.86 -4.35 5.33
C VAL A 14 1.97 -4.12 3.82
N PHE A 15 2.65 -3.06 3.38
CA PHE A 15 2.87 -2.79 1.96
C PHE A 15 3.63 -3.92 1.27
N ALA A 16 4.73 -4.40 1.87
CA ALA A 16 5.49 -5.51 1.33
C ALA A 16 4.65 -6.80 1.24
N ALA A 17 3.80 -7.06 2.23
CA ALA A 17 2.89 -8.21 2.22
C ALA A 17 1.87 -8.12 1.08
N VAL A 18 1.29 -6.95 0.85
CA VAL A 18 0.35 -6.74 -0.26
C VAL A 18 1.04 -6.93 -1.61
N VAL A 19 2.22 -6.35 -1.80
CA VAL A 19 3.00 -6.54 -3.04
C VAL A 19 3.31 -8.02 -3.26
N ALA A 20 3.73 -8.73 -2.21
CA ALA A 20 3.99 -10.17 -2.27
C ALA A 20 2.78 -10.99 -2.71
N LEU A 21 1.59 -10.68 -2.16
CA LEU A 21 0.35 -11.34 -2.53
C LEU A 21 -0.05 -11.03 -3.97
N VAL A 22 0.05 -9.77 -4.41
CA VAL A 22 -0.26 -9.38 -5.80
C VAL A 22 0.66 -10.12 -6.77
N VAL A 23 1.97 -10.16 -6.50
CA VAL A 23 2.93 -10.88 -7.35
C VAL A 23 2.61 -12.38 -7.39
N ALA A 24 2.39 -13.00 -6.23
CA ALA A 24 2.17 -14.44 -6.14
C ALA A 24 0.82 -14.91 -6.70
N TYR A 25 -0.24 -14.11 -6.62
CA TYR A 25 -1.60 -14.55 -6.97
C TYR A 25 -2.16 -13.90 -8.23
N ALA A 26 -1.74 -12.68 -8.57
CA ALA A 26 -2.21 -12.00 -9.77
C ALA A 26 -1.24 -12.12 -10.95
N LEU A 27 0.06 -12.19 -10.68
CA LEU A 27 1.10 -12.20 -11.73
C LEU A 27 1.70 -13.59 -11.96
N PHE A 28 1.82 -14.41 -10.90
CA PHE A 28 2.40 -15.74 -11.02
C PHE A 28 1.39 -16.78 -11.56
N PRO A 29 1.67 -17.41 -12.72
CA PRO A 29 0.75 -18.34 -13.36
C PRO A 29 0.42 -19.55 -12.48
N ALA A 30 -0.81 -20.05 -12.60
CA ALA A 30 -1.17 -21.34 -12.01
C ALA A 30 -0.50 -22.49 -12.80
N GLY A 31 -0.17 -23.59 -12.12
CA GLY A 31 0.34 -24.80 -12.79
C GLY A 31 1.85 -24.84 -13.06
N THR A 32 2.62 -23.89 -12.52
CA THR A 32 4.09 -23.82 -12.65
C THR A 32 4.84 -24.81 -11.72
N GLY A 33 4.11 -25.63 -10.94
CA GLY A 33 4.69 -26.55 -9.95
C GLY A 33 5.22 -25.88 -8.67
N VAL A 34 5.29 -24.54 -8.63
CA VAL A 34 5.71 -23.79 -7.43
C VAL A 34 4.48 -23.31 -6.66
N PRO A 35 4.36 -23.62 -5.35
CA PRO A 35 3.26 -23.12 -4.54
C PRO A 35 3.30 -21.58 -4.44
N ARG A 36 2.19 -20.92 -4.77
CA ARG A 36 2.04 -19.45 -4.66
C ARG A 36 2.41 -18.87 -3.27
N PRO A 37 2.11 -19.54 -2.14
CA PRO A 37 2.59 -19.06 -0.83
C PRO A 37 4.11 -18.94 -0.73
N VAL A 38 4.86 -19.84 -1.38
CA VAL A 38 6.34 -19.80 -1.41
C VAL A 38 6.81 -18.58 -2.21
N VAL A 39 6.20 -18.33 -3.36
CA VAL A 39 6.49 -17.13 -4.17
C VAL A 39 6.21 -15.86 -3.37
N ALA A 40 5.08 -15.80 -2.64
CA ALA A 40 4.76 -14.67 -1.79
C ALA A 40 5.81 -14.47 -0.69
N ALA A 41 6.24 -15.55 -0.02
CA ALA A 41 7.28 -15.47 1.01
C ALA A 41 8.61 -14.93 0.46
N VAL A 42 9.02 -15.38 -0.73
CA VAL A 42 10.25 -14.89 -1.40
C VAL A 42 10.13 -13.42 -1.78
N VAL A 43 9.03 -13.02 -2.42
CA VAL A 43 8.81 -11.61 -2.79
C VAL A 43 8.76 -10.73 -1.55
N PHE A 44 8.11 -11.18 -0.48
CA PHE A 44 8.08 -10.47 0.79
C PHE A 44 9.47 -10.31 1.39
N ALA A 45 10.28 -11.36 1.39
CA ALA A 45 11.66 -11.32 1.90
C ALA A 45 12.55 -10.37 1.09
N LEU A 46 12.28 -10.17 -0.20
CA LEU A 46 13.01 -9.23 -1.06
C LEU A 46 12.50 -7.79 -0.89
N VAL A 47 11.18 -7.58 -0.89
CA VAL A 47 10.55 -6.25 -0.86
C VAL A 47 10.57 -5.67 0.55
N GLY A 48 10.40 -6.49 1.58
CA GLY A 48 10.31 -6.09 2.99
C GLY A 48 11.51 -5.25 3.45
N PRO A 49 12.77 -5.71 3.26
CA PRO A 49 13.96 -4.93 3.61
C PRO A 49 14.06 -3.60 2.87
N VAL A 50 13.71 -3.57 1.59
CA VAL A 50 13.72 -2.36 0.75
C VAL A 50 12.67 -1.37 1.24
N ALA A 51 11.44 -1.83 1.46
CA ALA A 51 10.34 -1.04 2.00
C ALA A 51 10.67 -0.48 3.38
N ALA A 52 11.26 -1.30 4.27
CA ALA A 52 11.69 -0.88 5.60
C ALA A 52 12.80 0.17 5.53
N ARG A 53 13.76 0.03 4.62
CA ARG A 53 14.84 1.01 4.40
C ARG A 53 14.29 2.34 3.87
N LEU A 54 13.41 2.29 2.87
CA LEU A 54 12.75 3.47 2.31
C LEU A 54 11.89 4.19 3.36
N ALA A 55 11.11 3.46 4.16
CA ALA A 55 10.27 4.03 5.21
C ALA A 55 11.08 4.71 6.32
N ARG A 56 12.28 4.20 6.62
CA ARG A 56 13.22 4.85 7.56
C ARG A 56 13.79 6.15 6.99
N ASN A 57 14.15 6.15 5.70
CA ASN A 57 14.81 7.29 5.05
C ASN A 57 13.85 8.39 4.60
N ALA A 58 12.55 8.09 4.42
CA ALA A 58 11.52 9.06 4.05
C ALA A 58 11.10 9.99 5.21
N ALA A 59 11.99 10.25 6.18
CA ALA A 59 11.71 11.06 7.35
C ALA A 59 11.57 12.54 6.99
N SER A 60 10.35 12.94 6.63
CA SER A 60 9.99 14.35 6.62
C SER A 60 9.91 14.87 8.06
N PRO A 61 10.55 16.00 8.38
CA PRO A 61 10.45 16.66 9.68
C PRO A 61 9.01 17.04 10.07
N SER A 62 8.10 17.16 9.09
CA SER A 62 6.69 17.50 9.29
C SER A 62 5.76 16.27 9.35
N ALA A 63 6.30 15.06 9.39
CA ALA A 63 5.51 13.83 9.47
C ALA A 63 4.86 13.70 10.86
N LYS A 64 3.54 13.56 10.91
CA LYS A 64 2.79 13.34 12.14
C LYS A 64 2.29 11.90 12.24
N LEU A 65 2.13 11.44 13.48
CA LEU A 65 1.58 10.11 13.74
C LEU A 65 0.18 10.00 13.13
N GLY A 66 -0.10 8.92 12.42
CA GLY A 66 -1.37 8.66 11.74
C GLY A 66 -1.41 9.11 10.28
N ASP A 67 -0.43 9.89 9.79
CA ASP A 67 -0.39 10.29 8.38
C ASP A 67 -0.27 9.09 7.45
N GLN A 68 0.59 8.14 7.83
CA GLN A 68 0.84 6.94 7.04
C GLN A 68 -0.34 5.98 7.15
N THR A 69 -0.92 5.84 8.35
CA THR A 69 -2.16 5.09 8.57
C THR A 69 -3.29 5.58 7.67
N ILE A 70 -3.57 6.88 7.65
CA ILE A 70 -4.65 7.42 6.82
C ILE A 70 -4.34 7.26 5.34
N GLN A 71 -3.09 7.50 4.92
CA GLN A 71 -2.66 7.29 3.55
C GLN A 71 -2.93 5.84 3.11
N PHE A 72 -2.50 4.84 3.89
CA PHE A 72 -2.71 3.43 3.52
C PHE A 72 -4.16 2.99 3.63
N VAL A 73 -4.91 3.42 4.66
CA VAL A 73 -6.33 3.08 4.76
C VAL A 73 -7.10 3.62 3.56
N VAL A 74 -6.89 4.89 3.20
CA VAL A 74 -7.55 5.49 2.02
C VAL A 74 -7.09 4.79 0.74
N PHE A 75 -5.81 4.46 0.63
CA PHE A 75 -5.28 3.68 -0.49
C PHE A 75 -6.04 2.36 -0.66
N PHE A 76 -6.13 1.55 0.40
CA PHE A 76 -6.78 0.24 0.35
C PHE A 76 -8.27 0.35 0.07
N VAL A 77 -8.96 1.31 0.70
CA VAL A 77 -10.40 1.53 0.47
C VAL A 77 -10.67 1.91 -0.99
N VAL A 78 -9.89 2.84 -1.55
CA VAL A 78 -10.09 3.28 -2.93
C VAL A 78 -9.66 2.22 -3.94
N ALA A 79 -8.53 1.54 -3.71
CA ALA A 79 -8.06 0.49 -4.60
C ALA A 79 -9.00 -0.72 -4.60
N ALA A 80 -9.43 -1.19 -3.43
CA ALA A 80 -10.37 -2.29 -3.31
C ALA A 80 -11.75 -1.91 -3.85
N GLY A 81 -12.28 -0.73 -3.48
CA GLY A 81 -13.55 -0.23 -3.97
C GLY A 81 -13.56 -0.03 -5.49
N GLY A 82 -12.48 0.52 -6.04
CA GLY A 82 -12.29 0.67 -7.48
C GLY A 82 -12.21 -0.67 -8.20
N GLN A 83 -11.52 -1.66 -7.63
CA GLN A 83 -11.45 -3.00 -8.21
C GLN A 83 -12.80 -3.72 -8.18
N VAL A 84 -13.54 -3.63 -7.07
CA VAL A 84 -14.90 -4.19 -6.98
C VAL A 84 -15.83 -3.50 -7.98
N GLY A 85 -15.79 -2.17 -8.06
CA GLY A 85 -16.60 -1.41 -9.02
C GLY A 85 -16.30 -1.78 -10.47
N LEU A 86 -15.03 -1.85 -10.85
CA LEU A 86 -14.62 -2.26 -12.20
C LEU A 86 -15.05 -3.70 -12.51
N ALA A 87 -14.90 -4.62 -11.55
CA ALA A 87 -15.37 -6.00 -11.73
C ALA A 87 -16.90 -6.07 -11.93
N THR A 88 -17.69 -5.29 -11.18
CA THR A 88 -19.16 -5.25 -11.38
C THR A 88 -19.58 -4.71 -12.75
N LEU A 89 -18.72 -3.93 -13.41
CA LEU A 89 -18.93 -3.41 -14.76
C LEU A 89 -18.37 -4.34 -15.86
N GLY A 90 -17.88 -5.53 -15.50
CA GLY A 90 -17.28 -6.48 -16.43
C GLY A 90 -15.84 -6.17 -16.83
N TYR A 91 -15.21 -5.15 -16.22
CA TYR A 91 -13.79 -4.84 -16.43
C TYR A 91 -12.92 -5.71 -15.55
N GLU A 92 -12.66 -6.92 -16.02
CA GLU A 92 -11.75 -7.88 -15.39
C GLU A 92 -10.35 -7.84 -16.02
N GLY A 93 -9.36 -8.35 -15.29
CA GLY A 93 -7.98 -8.46 -15.77
C GLY A 93 -7.02 -7.42 -15.18
N PHE A 94 -5.78 -7.45 -15.67
CA PHE A 94 -4.66 -6.72 -15.06
C PHE A 94 -4.75 -5.20 -15.24
N GLY A 95 -5.14 -4.72 -16.42
CA GLY A 95 -5.25 -3.28 -16.72
C GLY A 95 -6.20 -2.53 -15.77
N PRO A 96 -7.46 -2.96 -15.63
CA PRO A 96 -8.41 -2.37 -14.68
C PRO A 96 -7.92 -2.41 -13.23
N ARG A 97 -7.29 -3.52 -12.80
CA ARG A 97 -6.70 -3.63 -11.45
C ARG A 97 -5.58 -2.62 -11.23
N LEU A 98 -4.73 -2.41 -12.23
CA LEU A 98 -3.64 -1.43 -12.17
C LEU A 98 -4.17 0.00 -12.13
N ALA A 99 -5.23 0.29 -12.89
CA ALA A 99 -5.90 1.59 -12.88
C ALA A 99 -6.52 1.91 -11.51
N ALA A 100 -7.23 0.95 -10.90
CA ALA A 100 -7.77 1.10 -9.55
C ALA A 100 -6.66 1.32 -8.50
N PHE A 101 -5.55 0.59 -8.61
CA PHE A 101 -4.39 0.76 -7.75
C PHE A 101 -3.77 2.16 -7.90
N ALA A 102 -3.53 2.62 -9.13
CA ALA A 102 -2.97 3.94 -9.41
C ALA A 102 -3.89 5.07 -8.91
N ALA A 103 -5.20 4.95 -9.13
CA ALA A 103 -6.20 5.88 -8.62
C ALA A 103 -6.19 5.92 -7.08
N GLY A 104 -6.15 4.75 -6.44
CA GLY A 104 -6.01 4.63 -4.99
C GLY A 104 -4.77 5.35 -4.47
N TRP A 105 -3.64 5.22 -5.15
CA TRP A 105 -2.39 5.89 -4.76
C TRP A 105 -2.48 7.41 -4.87
N LEU A 106 -3.08 7.92 -5.95
CA LEU A 106 -3.26 9.37 -6.15
C LEU A 106 -4.15 9.99 -5.06
N VAL A 107 -5.24 9.31 -4.69
CA VAL A 107 -6.13 9.78 -3.61
C VAL A 107 -5.42 9.70 -2.26
N ALA A 108 -4.75 8.57 -1.98
CA ALA A 108 -4.01 8.35 -0.75
C ALA A 108 -2.90 9.38 -0.53
N ALA A 109 -2.19 9.78 -1.58
CA ALA A 109 -1.14 10.79 -1.50
C ALA A 109 -1.67 12.15 -0.98
N ARG A 110 -2.94 12.47 -1.22
CA ARG A 110 -3.61 13.68 -0.72
C ARG A 110 -4.34 13.47 0.61
N ALA A 111 -4.55 12.23 1.03
CA ALA A 111 -5.36 11.86 2.19
C ALA A 111 -4.75 12.28 3.54
N LYS A 112 -3.46 12.61 3.61
CA LYS A 112 -2.81 13.08 4.86
C LYS A 112 -3.54 14.26 5.49
N ARG A 113 -4.21 15.10 4.69
CA ARG A 113 -5.02 16.24 5.16
C ARG A 113 -6.22 15.82 6.03
N LEU A 114 -6.66 14.57 5.93
CA LEU A 114 -7.74 14.02 6.74
C LEU A 114 -7.28 13.66 8.16
N ASN A 115 -5.97 13.72 8.46
CA ASN A 115 -5.46 13.48 9.80
C ASN A 115 -6.03 14.52 10.79
N PRO A 116 -6.78 14.10 11.82
CA PRO A 116 -7.28 15.03 12.84
C PRO A 116 -6.16 15.81 13.51
N ARG A 117 -4.95 15.23 13.61
CA ARG A 117 -3.76 15.89 14.16
C ARG A 117 -3.16 16.97 13.26
N ARG A 118 -3.65 17.10 12.02
CA ARG A 118 -3.31 18.18 11.07
C ARG A 118 -4.41 19.24 10.98
N ARG A 119 -5.60 19.05 11.57
CA ARG A 119 -6.61 20.11 11.66
C ARG A 119 -6.03 21.27 12.48
N GLY A 120 -5.87 22.43 11.83
CA GLY A 120 -5.32 23.65 12.45
C GLY A 120 -4.02 24.16 11.80
N GLU A 121 -3.33 23.34 11.01
CA GLU A 121 -2.21 23.82 10.18
C GLU A 121 -2.79 24.49 8.93
N ARG A 122 -2.70 25.83 8.87
CA ARG A 122 -3.07 26.57 7.67
C ARG A 122 -2.19 26.08 6.50
N PRO A 123 -2.76 25.86 5.30
CA PRO A 123 -1.94 25.67 4.11
C PRO A 123 -1.09 26.93 3.93
N ALA A 124 0.23 26.74 3.86
CA ALA A 124 1.15 27.76 3.35
C ALA A 124 0.90 27.94 1.84
#